data_AF-A0A3P7NNH9-F1
#
_entry.id   AF-A0A3P7NNH9-F1
#
_cell.length_a   1.000
_cell.length_b   1.000
_cell.length_c   1.000
_cell.angle_alpha   90.00
_cell.angle_beta   90.00
_cell.angle_gamma   90.00
#
_symmetry.space_group_name_H-M   'P 1'
#
loop_
_entity.id
_entity.type
_entity.pdbx_description
1 polymer ?
#
loop_
_entity_poly.entity_id
_entity_poly.type
_entity_poly.pdbx_seq_one_letter_code
_entity_poly.pdbx_strand_id
1 'polypeptide(L)' 'MAFLEEVNIVHRDLRAANVLVGKDETVKVADFSLTQILRDTPTVDSG' A
#
# COMPACT_ATOMS: atom_id res chain seq x y z
N MET A 1 6.55 1.63 -7.78
CA MET A 1 6.73 1.52 -6.31
C MET A 1 6.77 0.02 -6.01
N ALA A 2 7.93 -0.61 -6.22
CA ALA A 2 7.99 -2.06 -6.44
C ALA A 2 7.39 -2.90 -5.29
N PHE A 3 7.63 -2.54 -4.03
CA PHE A 3 7.12 -3.33 -2.89
C PHE A 3 5.59 -3.27 -2.74
N LEU A 4 4.98 -2.08 -2.82
CA LEU A 4 3.53 -1.93 -2.65
C LEU A 4 2.74 -2.52 -3.84
N GLU A 5 3.31 -2.42 -5.04
CA GLU A 5 2.78 -3.06 -6.26
C GLU A 5 2.82 -4.58 -6.13
N GLU A 6 3.88 -5.17 -5.58
CA GLU A 6 4.00 -6.61 -5.35
C GLU A 6 2.99 -7.13 -4.30
N VAL A 7 2.57 -6.28 -3.36
CA VAL A 7 1.57 -6.64 -2.33
C VAL A 7 0.13 -6.31 -2.77
N ASN A 8 -0.09 -5.83 -4.00
CA ASN A 8 -1.41 -5.37 -4.49
C ASN A 8 -2.07 -4.31 -3.58
N ILE A 9 -1.25 -3.44 -2.97
CA ILE A 9 -1.72 -2.39 -2.06
C ILE A 9 -1.45 -1.03 -2.68
N VAL A 10 -2.50 -0.20 -2.79
CA VAL A 10 -2.36 1.19 -3.22
C VAL A 10 -2.51 2.09 -2.01
N HIS A 11 -1.43 2.76 -1.60
CA HIS A 11 -1.43 3.65 -0.43
C HIS A 11 -2.18 4.98 -0.67
N ARG A 12 -2.18 5.47 -1.92
CA ARG A 12 -2.83 6.72 -2.41
C ARG A 12 -2.36 8.04 -1.79
N ASP A 13 -1.70 8.02 -0.63
CA ASP A 13 -1.10 9.21 0.00
C ASP A 13 0.31 8.93 0.56
N LEU A 14 1.19 8.44 -0.31
CA LEU A 14 2.58 8.19 0.06
C LEU A 14 3.37 9.51 0.02
N ARG A 15 3.53 10.15 1.19
CA ARG A 15 4.31 11.39 1.36
C ARG A 15 5.48 11.15 2.31
N ALA A 16 6.52 11.99 2.24
CA ALA A 16 7.67 11.92 3.15
C ALA A 16 7.26 11.99 4.64
N ALA A 17 6.17 12.71 4.95
CA ALA A 17 5.59 12.76 6.30
C ALA A 17 5.06 11.42 6.80
N ASN A 18 4.70 10.53 5.87
CA ASN A 18 4.17 9.18 6.12
C ASN A 18 5.27 8.11 6.05
N VAL A 19 6.54 8.52 5.97
CA VAL A 19 7.71 7.63 5.98
C VAL A 19 8.43 7.81 7.30
N LEU A 20 8.25 6.83 8.21
CA LEU A 20 8.88 6.81 9.52
C LEU A 20 10.26 6.17 9.43
N VAL A 21 11.29 6.88 9.88
CA VAL A 21 12.67 6.38 9.94
C VAL A 21 13.03 5.99 11.38
N GLY A 22 13.37 4.73 11.58
CA GLY A 22 13.82 4.18 12.86
C GLY A 22 15.33 4.29 13.05
N LYS A 23 15.79 4.05 14.29
CA LYS A 23 17.23 4.10 14.65
C LYS A 23 18.08 3.03 13.98
N ASP A 24 17.49 1.92 13.57
CA ASP A 24 18.19 0.76 13.00
C ASP A 24 18.21 0.79 11.46
N GLU A 25 18.30 1.99 10.87
CA GLU A 25 18.19 2.20 9.40
C GLU A 25 16.90 1.60 8.79
N THR A 26 15.89 1.38 9.62
CA THR A 26 14.61 0.83 9.19
C THR A 26 13.68 1.94 8.74
N VAL A 27 12.99 1.71 7.63
CA VAL A 27 12.00 2.63 7.09
C VAL A 27 10.63 1.94 7.12
N LYS A 28 9.63 2.61 7.70
CA LYS A 28 8.25 2.11 7.80
C LYS A 28 7.29 3.12 7.20
N VAL A 29 6.35 2.64 6.40
CA VAL A 29 5.26 3.46 5.86
C VAL A 29 4.14 3.53 6.89
N ALA A 30 3.58 4.71 7.10
CA ALA A 30 2.51 5.01 8.06
C ALA A 30 1.34 5.75 7.38
N ASP A 31 0.22 5.86 8.10
CA ASP A 31 -1.03 6.50 7.64
C ASP A 31 -1.73 5.81 6.44
N PHE A 32 -2.29 4.64 6.73
CA PHE A 32 -3.06 3.84 5.76
C PHE A 32 -4.53 4.26 5.63
N SER A 33 -4.90 5.46 6.10
CA SER A 33 -6.30 5.93 6.13
C SER A 33 -6.96 5.95 4.74
N LEU A 34 -6.17 6.15 3.68
CA LEU A 34 -6.63 6.17 2.28
C LEU A 34 -6.20 4.93 1.48
N THR A 35 -5.67 3.91 2.16
CA THR A 35 -5.15 2.72 1.50
C THR A 35 -6.27 1.82 1.03
N GLN A 36 -6.15 1.35 -0.23
CA GLN A 36 -7.07 0.39 -0.82
C GLN A 36 -6.31 -0.90 -1.17
N ILE A 37 -6.83 -2.02 -0.68
CA ILE A 37 -6.35 -3.34 -1.08
C ILE A 37 -7.02 -3.68 -2.41
N LEU A 38 -6.21 -3.90 -3.44
CA LEU A 38 -6.71 -4.41 -4.72
C LEU A 38 -6.98 -5.90 -4.53
N ARG A 39 -8.24 -6.25 -4.26
CA ARG A 39 -8.69 -7.63 -4.41
C ARG A 39 -9.05 -7.81 -5.87
N ASP A 40 -8.40 -8.74 -6.55
CA ASP A 40 -8.96 -9.34 -7.76
C ASP A 40 -10.26 -10.01 -7.32
N THR A 41 -11.37 -9.29 -7.44
CA THR A 41 -12.67 -9.93 -7.49
C THR A 41 -12.73 -10.57 -8.86
N PRO A 42 -12.66 -11.91 -9.01
CA PRO A 42 -13.11 -12.50 -10.25
C PRO A 42 -14.58 -12.12 -10.36
N THR A 43 -14.88 -11.21 -11.28
CA THR A 43 -16.24 -11.04 -11.76
C THR A 43 -16.60 -12.39 -12.35
N VAL A 44 -17.27 -13.21 -11.54
CA VAL A 44 -18.02 -14.37 -12.01
C VAL A 44 -19.10 -13.80 -12.92
N ASP A 45 -18.73 -13.63 -14.17
CA ASP A 45 -19.61 -13.27 -15.27
C ASP A 45 -20.65 -14.41 -15.34
N SER A 46 -21.78 -14.18 -14.70
CA SER A 46 -22.94 -15.05 -14.78
C SER A 46 -23.69 -14.60 -16.03
N GLY A 47 -23.27 -15.14 -17.18
CA GLY A 47 -23.97 -15.07 -18.46
C GLY A 47 -24.49 -16.45 -18.85
#